data_AF-A0ABD2QA52-F1
#
_entry.id   AF-A0ABD2QA52-F1
#
_cell.length_a   1.000
_cell.length_b   1.000
_cell.length_c   1.000
_cell.angle_alpha   90.00
_cell.angle_beta   90.00
_cell.angle_gamma   90.00
#
_symmetry.space_group_name_H-M   'P 1'
#
loop_
_entity.id
_entity.type
_entity.pdbx_description
1 polymer ?
#
loop_
_entity_poly.entity_id
_entity_poly.type
_entity_poly.pdbx_seq_one_letter_code
_entity_poly.pdbx_strand_id
1 'polypeptide(L)'
;MFVRDERLSDSEFTCFLERFHKIVLASKYLKKPCNVHGFTTNTTKDQIDHEYRDGTRCFHFSNIDRVVDRSILFLHGATDYENSSYKPSIFSLSLSQDFPKIEKAQLSRAVRNHLHSAWDSTLGADEVDALASRILPTVIRVQDKVGC
;
A
#
# COMPACT_ATOMS: atom_id res chain seq x y z
N MET A 1 -5.63 -0.10 0.31
CA MET A 1 -4.87 -1.25 -0.25
C MET A 1 -5.47 -1.64 -1.58
N PHE A 2 -4.65 -1.83 -2.60
CA PHE A 2 -5.02 -2.39 -3.90
C PHE A 2 -4.51 -3.83 -3.98
N VAL A 3 -5.37 -4.73 -4.43
CA VAL A 3 -4.99 -6.12 -4.69
C VAL A 3 -5.34 -6.48 -6.12
N ARG A 4 -4.51 -7.31 -6.73
CA ARG A 4 -4.68 -7.71 -8.11
C ARG A 4 -5.61 -8.92 -8.22
N ASP A 5 -6.53 -8.86 -9.18
CA ASP A 5 -7.30 -10.02 -9.60
C ASP A 5 -6.39 -10.95 -10.42
N GLU A 6 -6.46 -12.26 -10.19
CA GLU A 6 -5.63 -13.29 -10.85
C GLU A 6 -5.64 -13.23 -12.39
N ARG A 7 -6.64 -12.57 -12.98
CA ARG A 7 -6.81 -12.44 -14.43
C ARG A 7 -6.10 -11.22 -15.02
N LEU A 8 -5.56 -10.34 -14.18
CA LEU A 8 -4.93 -9.09 -14.56
C LEU A 8 -3.41 -9.28 -14.61
N SER A 9 -2.78 -8.86 -15.70
CA SER A 9 -1.31 -8.86 -15.79
C SER A 9 -0.67 -7.82 -14.86
N ASP A 10 0.63 -7.99 -14.56
CA ASP A 10 1.43 -6.96 -13.86
C ASP A 10 1.32 -5.60 -14.54
N SER A 11 1.45 -5.56 -15.88
CA SER A 11 1.37 -4.32 -16.66
C SER A 11 0.03 -3.61 -16.54
N GLU A 12 -1.08 -4.35 -16.59
CA GLU A 12 -2.42 -3.77 -16.46
C GLU A 12 -2.65 -3.24 -15.03
N PHE A 13 -2.16 -3.95 -14.02
CA PHE A 13 -2.24 -3.51 -12.63
C PHE A 13 -1.42 -2.24 -12.38
N THR A 14 -0.18 -2.18 -12.86
CA THR A 14 0.66 -0.98 -12.78
C THR A 14 0.02 0.20 -13.49
N CYS A 15 -0.54 -0.02 -14.69
CA CYS A 15 -1.24 1.01 -15.45
C CYS A 15 -2.49 1.54 -14.74
N PHE A 16 -3.27 0.68 -14.07
CA PHE A 16 -4.35 1.11 -13.18
C PHE A 16 -3.83 2.00 -12.05
N LEU A 17 -2.76 1.59 -11.35
CA LEU A 17 -2.21 2.34 -10.22
C LEU A 17 -1.74 3.74 -10.67
N GLU A 18 -1.03 3.83 -11.79
CA GLU A 18 -0.59 5.10 -12.37
C GLU A 18 -1.76 6.02 -12.71
N ARG A 19 -2.84 5.48 -13.30
CA ARG A 19 -4.06 6.24 -13.60
C ARG A 19 -4.78 6.70 -12.34
N PHE A 20 -4.92 5.81 -11.36
CA PHE A 20 -5.51 6.14 -10.07
C PHE A 20 -4.75 7.29 -9.40
N HIS A 21 -3.42 7.23 -9.37
CA HIS A 21 -2.61 8.30 -8.84
C HIS A 21 -2.80 9.59 -9.64
N LYS A 22 -2.75 9.56 -10.98
CA LYS A 22 -3.01 10.76 -11.80
C LYS A 22 -4.33 11.44 -11.46
N ILE A 23 -5.41 10.67 -11.25
CA ILE A 23 -6.73 11.20 -10.86
C ILE A 23 -6.67 11.82 -9.47
N VAL A 24 -6.10 11.12 -8.49
CA VAL A 24 -5.94 11.61 -7.12
C VAL A 24 -5.13 12.91 -7.09
N LEU A 25 -4.06 12.98 -7.87
CA LEU A 25 -3.19 14.16 -7.96
C LEU A 25 -3.86 15.33 -8.69
N ALA A 26 -4.58 15.05 -9.78
CA ALA A 26 -5.33 16.05 -10.53
C ALA A 26 -6.42 16.71 -9.65
N SER A 27 -6.99 15.95 -8.71
CA SER A 27 -7.99 16.46 -7.77
C SER A 27 -7.42 17.40 -6.69
N LYS A 28 -6.09 17.45 -6.50
CA LYS A 28 -5.46 18.10 -5.34
C LYS A 28 -4.19 18.94 -5.64
N TYR A 29 -3.86 19.24 -6.90
CA TYR A 29 -2.62 19.94 -7.30
C TYR A 29 -1.34 19.30 -6.74
N LEU A 30 -1.33 17.98 -6.61
CA LEU A 30 -0.22 17.26 -5.99
C LEU A 30 0.84 16.90 -7.04
N LYS A 31 2.13 16.98 -6.65
CA LYS A 31 3.25 16.46 -7.46
C LYS A 31 3.06 14.97 -7.77
N LYS A 32 3.72 14.46 -8.83
CA LYS A 32 3.72 13.04 -9.23
C LYS A 32 3.85 12.11 -8.01
N PRO A 33 3.21 10.92 -8.03
CA PRO A 33 3.22 10.04 -6.88
C PRO A 33 4.64 9.50 -6.69
N CYS A 34 5.10 9.41 -5.44
CA CYS A 34 6.34 8.75 -5.11
C CYS A 34 6.07 7.25 -5.01
N ASN A 35 6.67 6.46 -5.90
CA ASN A 35 6.70 5.01 -5.78
C ASN A 35 7.83 4.63 -4.83
N VAL A 36 7.46 4.00 -3.72
CA VAL A 36 8.38 3.47 -2.73
C VAL A 36 8.65 2.01 -3.07
N HIS A 37 9.91 1.74 -3.38
CA HIS A 37 10.45 0.42 -3.70
C HIS A 37 11.60 0.11 -2.74
N GLY A 38 11.87 -1.18 -2.47
CA GLY A 38 13.05 -1.57 -1.69
C GLY A 38 12.98 -1.10 -0.23
N PHE A 39 12.00 -1.62 0.52
CA PHE A 39 11.79 -1.31 1.93
C PHE A 39 13.01 -1.69 2.79
N THR A 40 13.67 -0.68 3.32
CA THR A 40 14.37 -0.76 4.61
C THR A 40 13.94 0.42 5.47
N THR A 41 14.01 0.33 6.80
CA THR A 41 13.48 1.39 7.70
C THR A 41 14.09 2.76 7.39
N ASN A 42 15.41 2.84 7.28
CA ASN A 42 16.11 4.10 7.10
C ASN A 42 15.92 4.66 5.70
N THR A 43 16.10 3.83 4.66
CA THR A 43 15.95 4.29 3.27
C THR A 43 14.53 4.72 2.94
N THR A 44 13.53 4.00 3.47
CA THR A 44 12.12 4.32 3.27
C THR A 44 11.77 5.65 3.92
N LYS A 45 12.22 5.86 5.17
CA LYS A 45 11.97 7.11 5.88
C LYS A 45 12.65 8.29 5.18
N ASP A 46 13.91 8.16 4.82
CA ASP A 46 14.66 9.25 4.18
C ASP A 46 14.07 9.63 2.81
N GLN A 47 13.68 8.63 2.02
CA GLN A 47 12.99 8.85 0.74
C GLN A 47 11.68 9.62 0.94
N ILE A 48 10.85 9.17 1.89
CA ILE A 48 9.55 9.82 2.15
C ILE A 48 9.74 11.21 2.74
N ASP A 49 10.68 11.40 3.66
CA ASP A 49 10.97 12.70 4.28
C ASP A 49 11.48 13.71 3.24
N HIS A 50 12.29 13.27 2.28
CA HIS A 50 12.73 14.10 1.17
C HIS A 50 11.55 14.50 0.27
N GLU A 51 10.83 13.52 -0.26
CA GLU A 51 9.71 13.73 -1.18
C GLU A 51 8.57 14.54 -0.55
N TYR A 52 8.28 14.29 0.73
CA TYR A 52 7.28 15.02 1.47
C TYR A 52 7.67 16.50 1.67
N ARG A 53 8.94 16.78 2.01
CA ARG A 53 9.44 18.17 2.09
C ARG A 53 9.38 18.86 0.73
N ASP A 54 9.60 18.12 -0.34
CA ASP A 54 9.51 18.63 -1.71
C ASP A 54 8.06 18.82 -2.19
N GLY A 55 7.05 18.48 -1.40
CA GLY A 55 5.65 18.74 -1.72
C GLY A 55 4.90 17.54 -2.28
N THR A 56 5.54 16.36 -2.37
CA THR A 56 4.83 15.11 -2.69
C THR A 56 3.88 14.76 -1.56
N ARG A 57 2.65 14.36 -1.90
CA ARG A 57 1.61 13.97 -0.92
C ARG A 57 0.95 12.64 -1.27
N CYS A 58 1.37 11.97 -2.33
CA CYS A 58 0.86 10.64 -2.66
C CYS A 58 2.04 9.67 -2.71
N PHE A 59 1.99 8.67 -1.85
CA PHE A 59 3.02 7.65 -1.72
C PHE A 59 2.40 6.29 -2.05
N HIS A 60 3.03 5.56 -2.95
CA HIS A 60 2.64 4.21 -3.29
C HIS A 60 3.69 3.21 -2.83
N PHE A 61 3.28 2.31 -1.95
CA PHE A 61 4.13 1.22 -1.49
C PHE A 61 3.72 -0.04 -2.22
N SER A 62 4.64 -0.54 -3.04
CA SER A 62 4.40 -1.72 -3.86
C SER A 62 4.85 -3.00 -3.16
N ASN A 63 4.11 -4.09 -3.36
CA ASN A 63 4.47 -5.44 -2.93
C ASN A 63 4.84 -5.53 -1.44
N ILE A 64 4.03 -4.93 -0.57
CA ILE A 64 4.37 -4.80 0.85
C ILE A 64 4.47 -6.16 1.57
N ASP A 65 3.77 -7.17 1.06
CA ASP A 65 3.84 -8.57 1.49
C ASP A 65 5.21 -9.22 1.27
N ARG A 66 6.08 -8.63 0.44
CA ARG A 66 7.45 -9.12 0.23
C ARG A 66 8.46 -8.53 1.21
N VAL A 67 8.03 -7.62 2.09
CA VAL A 67 8.91 -7.03 3.11
C VAL A 67 9.08 -8.05 4.24
N VAL A 68 10.30 -8.58 4.36
CA VAL A 68 10.62 -9.67 5.29
C VAL A 68 11.16 -9.20 6.64
N ASP A 69 11.34 -7.89 6.83
CA ASP A 69 11.88 -7.30 8.05
C ASP A 69 10.88 -6.34 8.74
N ARG A 70 11.28 -5.79 9.90
CA ARG A 70 10.43 -4.88 10.69
C ARG A 70 10.25 -3.50 10.05
N SER A 71 10.81 -3.23 8.87
CA SER A 71 10.63 -1.93 8.19
C SER A 71 9.20 -1.64 7.78
N ILE A 72 8.36 -2.66 7.63
CA ILE A 72 6.93 -2.48 7.38
C ILE A 72 6.22 -1.74 8.53
N LEU A 73 6.76 -1.80 9.76
CA LEU A 73 6.23 -1.04 10.91
C LEU A 73 6.33 0.48 10.73
N PHE A 74 7.13 0.96 9.78
CA PHE A 74 7.09 2.37 9.37
C PHE A 74 5.66 2.82 9.02
N LEU A 75 4.89 1.95 8.35
CA LEU A 75 3.51 2.24 7.97
C LEU A 75 2.62 2.46 9.19
N HIS A 76 2.93 1.88 10.35
CA HIS A 76 2.16 2.10 11.57
C HIS A 76 2.14 3.59 11.96
N GLY A 77 3.31 4.24 11.99
CA GLY A 77 3.42 5.67 12.27
C GLY A 77 2.96 6.55 11.11
N ALA A 78 3.29 6.16 9.87
CA ALA A 78 2.96 6.96 8.69
C ALA A 78 1.45 7.01 8.40
N THR A 79 0.71 5.95 8.73
CA THR A 79 -0.75 5.86 8.52
C THR A 79 -1.57 6.18 9.78
N ASP A 80 -0.92 6.59 10.87
CA ASP A 80 -1.63 6.94 12.10
C ASP A 80 -2.49 8.21 11.92
N TYR A 81 -3.80 8.06 12.16
CA TYR A 81 -4.76 9.14 11.95
C TYR A 81 -4.51 10.35 12.85
N GLU A 82 -3.93 10.19 14.03
CA GLU A 82 -3.73 11.28 15.01
C GLU A 82 -2.30 11.81 14.98
N ASN A 83 -1.31 10.94 14.78
CA ASN A 83 0.09 11.25 15.03
C ASN A 83 0.99 11.20 13.79
N SER A 84 0.47 10.88 12.61
CA SER A 84 1.29 10.84 11.39
C SER A 84 1.96 12.19 11.10
N SER A 85 3.29 12.17 10.92
CA SER A 85 4.09 13.32 10.52
C SER A 85 3.87 13.75 9.06
N TYR A 86 3.13 12.96 8.29
CA TYR A 86 2.96 13.15 6.84
C TYR A 86 1.59 13.70 6.47
N LYS A 87 0.89 14.43 7.34
CA LYS A 87 -0.44 14.99 7.03
C LYS A 87 -0.32 16.33 6.28
N PRO A 88 -1.01 16.52 5.12
CA PRO A 88 -2.01 15.64 4.51
C PRO A 88 -1.46 14.78 3.36
N SER A 89 -1.08 13.52 3.61
CA SER A 89 -0.66 12.58 2.56
C SER A 89 -1.63 11.42 2.36
N ILE A 90 -1.58 10.85 1.16
CA ILE A 90 -2.31 9.67 0.74
C ILE A 90 -1.31 8.53 0.63
N PHE A 91 -1.50 7.51 1.46
CA PHE A 91 -0.75 6.27 1.42
C PHE A 91 -1.56 5.22 0.66
N SER A 92 -1.05 4.81 -0.49
CA SER A 92 -1.59 3.70 -1.26
C SER A 92 -0.64 2.51 -1.16
N LEU A 93 -1.21 1.31 -1.05
CA LEU A 93 -0.45 0.09 -0.81
C LEU A 93 -0.89 -0.95 -1.83
N SER A 94 0.01 -1.78 -2.32
CA SER A 94 -0.32 -2.96 -3.12
C SER A 94 0.37 -4.23 -2.61
N LEU A 95 -0.25 -5.37 -2.91
CA LEU A 95 0.30 -6.69 -2.63
C LEU A 95 0.74 -7.36 -3.93
N SER A 96 1.75 -8.22 -3.81
CA SER A 96 2.28 -9.00 -4.92
C SER A 96 1.47 -10.26 -5.22
N GLN A 97 0.71 -10.73 -4.23
CA GLN A 97 -0.17 -11.88 -4.34
C GLN A 97 -1.46 -11.54 -5.10
N ASP A 98 -1.88 -12.49 -5.93
CA ASP A 98 -3.16 -12.46 -6.62
C ASP A 98 -4.28 -12.98 -5.73
N PHE A 99 -5.44 -12.32 -5.80
CA PHE A 99 -6.62 -12.69 -5.03
C PHE A 99 -7.77 -13.08 -5.96
N PRO A 100 -8.42 -14.23 -5.71
CA PRO A 100 -9.54 -14.68 -6.54
C PRO A 100 -10.74 -13.74 -6.43
N LYS A 101 -11.70 -13.91 -7.35
CA LYS A 101 -12.97 -13.17 -7.34
C LYS A 101 -13.90 -13.66 -6.23
N ILE A 102 -13.69 -13.13 -5.03
CA ILE A 102 -14.51 -13.35 -3.82
C ILE A 102 -15.29 -12.10 -3.41
N GLU A 103 -16.26 -12.25 -2.49
CA GLU A 103 -17.03 -11.13 -1.95
C GLU A 103 -16.16 -10.17 -1.14
N LYS A 104 -16.58 -8.90 -1.01
CA LYS A 104 -15.80 -7.86 -0.31
C LYS A 104 -15.44 -8.25 1.13
N ALA A 105 -16.39 -8.82 1.88
CA ALA A 105 -16.14 -9.25 3.26
C ALA A 105 -15.09 -10.39 3.33
N GLN A 106 -15.16 -11.32 2.37
CA GLN A 106 -14.20 -12.42 2.25
C GLN A 106 -12.83 -11.92 1.80
N LEU A 107 -12.78 -10.88 0.95
CA LEU A 107 -11.54 -10.28 0.46
C LEU A 107 -10.69 -9.70 1.58
N SER A 108 -11.28 -8.88 2.45
CA SER A 108 -10.52 -8.31 3.58
C SER A 108 -9.96 -9.39 4.51
N ARG A 109 -10.71 -10.49 4.71
CA ARG A 109 -10.24 -11.64 5.48
C ARG A 109 -9.11 -12.39 4.78
N ALA A 110 -9.24 -12.67 3.49
CA ALA A 110 -8.21 -13.33 2.68
C ALA A 110 -6.91 -12.52 2.68
N VAL A 111 -7.02 -11.20 2.50
CA VAL A 111 -5.88 -10.29 2.58
C VAL A 111 -5.25 -10.30 3.97
N ARG A 112 -6.04 -10.24 5.04
CA ARG A 112 -5.52 -10.32 6.42
C ARG A 112 -4.74 -11.63 6.64
N ASN A 113 -5.31 -12.77 6.26
CA ASN A 113 -4.65 -14.07 6.39
C ASN A 113 -3.33 -14.14 5.60
N HIS A 114 -3.29 -13.53 4.41
CA HIS A 114 -2.06 -13.41 3.62
C HIS A 114 -0.99 -12.62 4.37
N LEU A 115 -1.35 -11.48 4.96
CA LEU A 115 -0.41 -10.66 5.73
C LEU A 115 0.13 -11.36 6.98
N HIS A 116 -0.72 -12.12 7.69
CA HIS A 116 -0.26 -12.99 8.78
C HIS A 116 0.76 -14.03 8.29
N SER A 117 0.44 -14.69 7.17
CA SER A 117 1.36 -15.66 6.56
C SER A 117 2.70 -15.02 6.15
N ALA A 118 2.70 -13.77 5.71
CA ALA A 118 3.88 -13.03 5.31
C ALA A 118 4.73 -12.51 6.49
N TRP A 119 4.09 -12.08 7.59
CA TRP A 119 4.75 -11.25 8.59
C TRP A 119 4.75 -11.81 10.02
N ASP A 120 3.94 -12.83 10.35
CA ASP A 120 3.83 -13.34 11.73
C ASP A 120 5.17 -13.80 12.27
N SER A 121 6.01 -14.42 11.43
CA SER A 121 7.34 -14.88 11.83
C SER A 121 8.32 -13.75 12.16
N THR A 122 8.09 -12.54 11.63
CA THR A 122 8.97 -11.38 11.79
C THR A 122 8.47 -10.39 12.84
N LEU A 123 7.15 -10.15 12.90
CA LEU A 123 6.51 -9.15 13.76
C LEU A 123 5.80 -9.77 14.97
N GLY A 124 5.26 -10.97 14.81
CA GLY A 124 4.30 -11.56 15.74
C GLY A 124 2.86 -11.13 15.45
N ALA A 125 1.90 -11.98 15.79
CA ALA A 125 0.49 -11.83 15.42
C ALA A 125 -0.13 -10.51 15.88
N ASP A 126 0.17 -10.08 17.11
CA ASP A 126 -0.37 -8.83 17.69
C ASP A 126 0.07 -7.58 16.90
N GLU A 127 1.34 -7.54 16.48
CA GLU A 127 1.87 -6.44 15.67
C GLU A 127 1.27 -6.45 14.26
N VAL A 128 1.08 -7.63 13.67
CA VAL A 128 0.42 -7.78 12.38
C VAL A 128 -1.02 -7.28 12.45
N ASP A 129 -1.78 -7.66 13.47
CA ASP A 129 -3.17 -7.21 13.65
C ASP A 129 -3.27 -5.70 13.87
N ALA A 130 -2.36 -5.14 14.68
CA ALA A 130 -2.28 -3.70 14.92
C ALA A 130 -2.00 -2.92 13.63
N LEU A 131 -1.08 -3.41 12.79
CA LEU A 131 -0.79 -2.79 11.50
C LEU A 131 -1.94 -2.99 10.50
N ALA A 132 -2.45 -4.22 10.38
CA ALA A 132 -3.54 -4.59 9.48
C ALA A 132 -4.79 -3.73 9.74
N SER A 133 -5.11 -3.44 11.00
CA SER A 133 -6.23 -2.56 11.38
C SER A 133 -6.15 -1.16 10.76
N ARG A 134 -4.93 -0.64 10.54
CA ARG A 134 -4.67 0.69 9.96
C ARG A 134 -4.65 0.68 8.43
N ILE A 135 -4.14 -0.41 7.83
CA ILE A 135 -3.91 -0.47 6.37
C ILE A 135 -5.02 -1.17 5.58
N LEU A 136 -5.87 -1.96 6.24
CA LEU A 136 -7.01 -2.67 5.65
C LEU A 136 -8.40 -1.99 5.72
N PRO A 137 -8.64 -0.77 6.26
CA PRO A 137 -9.99 -0.18 6.25
C PRO A 137 -10.64 -0.15 4.86
N THR A 138 -9.81 0.01 3.82
CA THR A 138 -10.24 -0.01 2.42
C THR A 138 -9.35 -0.93 1.59
N VAL A 139 -9.90 -2.09 1.23
CA VAL A 139 -9.31 -3.02 0.26
C VAL A 139 -10.09 -2.93 -1.05
N ILE A 140 -9.39 -2.68 -2.15
CA ILE A 140 -9.95 -2.58 -3.49
C ILE A 140 -9.30 -3.67 -4.35
N ARG A 141 -10.10 -4.59 -4.87
CA ARG A 141 -9.63 -5.51 -5.90
C ARG A 141 -9.75 -4.84 -7.26
N VAL A 142 -8.66 -4.83 -8.02
CA VAL A 142 -8.62 -4.27 -9.36
C VAL A 142 -8.98 -5.38 -10.34
N GLN A 143 -10.16 -5.29 -10.96
CA GLN A 143 -10.75 -6.36 -11.77
C GLN A 143 -10.78 -6.07 -13.27
N ASP A 144 -10.74 -4.80 -13.65
CA ASP A 144 -10.96 -4.40 -15.03
C ASP A 144 -9.64 -4.27 -15.78
N LYS A 145 -9.65 -4.73 -17.03
CA LYS A 145 -8.64 -4.35 -18.02
C LYS A 145 -8.74 -2.86 -18.25
N VAL A 146 -7.93 -2.11 -17.53
CA VAL A 146 -7.72 -0.71 -17.85
C VAL A 146 -6.89 -0.69 -19.11
N GLY A 147 -7.53 -0.42 -20.26
CA GLY A 147 -6.81 -0.23 -21.51
C GLY A 147 -5.73 0.84 -21.33
N CYS A 148 -4.48 0.38 -21.40
CA CYS A 148 -3.32 1.19 -21.72
C CYS A 148 -3.25 1.28 -23.25
#